data_AF-A0A3D0HN93-F1
#
_entry.id   AF-A0A3D0HN93-F1
#
_cell.length_a   1.000
_cell.length_b   1.000
_cell.length_c   1.000
_cell.angle_alpha   90.00
_cell.angle_beta   90.00
_cell.angle_gamma   90.00
#
_symmetry.space_group_name_H-M   'P 1'
#
loop_
_entity.id
_entity.type
_entity.pdbx_description
1 polymer ?
#
loop_
_entity_poly.entity_id
_entity_poly.type
_entity_poly.pdbx_seq_one_letter_code
_entity_poly.pdbx_strand_id
1 'polypeptide(L)'
;NGVEGKCEISVIIRCYSIKITNKGSYIYTEGNYVTQIDAGSTHTFQYELDPLGSTEEVKWTSADPAIATVDGNGTVTGIKAGTTCITAETQTGQKDSVYVTVKAAAKKSSQTANGKANKNVLGKAKIKSIKASRKKLTVKWAKVKKADYYEVQFATNRSFTKGKDSYEEWGTKLTFKGKRKKTYFVRVRAVSESYDKTVRGKWSAVKKKKTK
;
A
#
# COMPACT_ATOMS: atom_id res chain seq x y z
N ASN A 1 10.74 -61.69 22.72
CA ASN A 1 9.69 -60.65 22.63
C ASN A 1 10.23 -59.34 23.18
N GLY A 2 11.03 -58.63 22.39
CA GLY A 2 11.53 -57.31 22.74
C GLY A 2 10.50 -56.27 22.31
N VAL A 3 9.85 -55.63 23.27
CA VAL A 3 9.11 -54.39 23.02
C VAL A 3 10.12 -53.26 23.02
N GLU A 4 10.57 -52.84 21.83
CA GLU A 4 11.28 -51.58 21.64
C GLU A 4 10.33 -50.44 22.02
N GLY A 5 10.48 -49.91 23.23
CA GLY A 5 9.87 -48.67 23.63
C GLY A 5 10.49 -47.53 22.83
N LYS A 6 9.78 -47.04 21.82
CA LYS A 6 10.12 -45.77 21.15
C LYS A 6 9.93 -44.65 22.19
N CYS A 7 11.04 -44.22 22.79
CA CYS A 7 11.07 -43.02 23.61
C CYS A 7 11.13 -41.82 22.65
N GLU A 8 9.97 -41.24 22.33
CA GLU A 8 9.92 -39.96 21.63
C GLU A 8 10.31 -38.87 22.63
N ILE A 9 11.58 -38.48 22.63
CA ILE A 9 12.05 -37.29 23.34
C ILE A 9 11.46 -36.08 22.59
N SER A 10 10.32 -35.58 23.07
CA SER A 10 9.80 -34.29 22.61
C SER A 10 10.68 -33.17 23.18
N VAL A 11 11.62 -32.67 22.39
CA VAL A 11 12.39 -31.47 22.74
C VAL A 11 11.45 -30.27 22.64
N ILE A 12 10.93 -29.81 23.78
CA ILE A 12 10.09 -28.60 23.84
C ILE A 12 11.01 -27.38 23.84
N ILE A 13 11.12 -26.71 22.69
CA ILE A 13 11.88 -25.46 22.54
C ILE A 13 10.94 -24.28 22.89
N ARG A 14 11.12 -23.71 24.08
CA ARG A 14 10.37 -22.55 24.55
C ARG A 14 10.67 -21.31 23.70
N CYS A 15 9.63 -20.59 23.30
CA CYS A 15 9.73 -19.32 22.59
C CYS A 15 10.02 -18.17 23.56
N TYR A 16 10.97 -17.32 23.21
CA TYR A 16 11.32 -16.10 23.94
C TYR A 16 10.84 -14.83 23.23
N SER A 17 10.62 -14.85 21.93
CA SER A 17 9.98 -13.73 21.23
C SER A 17 9.32 -14.15 19.93
N ILE A 18 8.27 -13.41 19.56
CA ILE A 18 7.63 -13.47 18.25
C ILE A 18 7.87 -12.14 17.53
N LYS A 19 8.12 -12.20 16.23
CA LYS A 19 8.29 -11.01 15.39
C LYS A 19 7.56 -11.18 14.07
N ILE A 20 6.62 -10.30 13.78
CA ILE A 20 5.95 -10.23 12.48
C ILE A 20 6.91 -9.56 11.49
N THR A 21 7.19 -10.21 10.36
CA THR A 21 8.30 -9.84 9.46
C THR A 21 7.87 -9.07 8.22
N ASN A 22 6.62 -9.22 7.77
CA ASN A 22 6.06 -8.51 6.61
C ASN A 22 5.14 -7.36 7.02
N LYS A 23 5.44 -6.67 8.13
CA LYS A 23 4.73 -5.45 8.51
C LYS A 23 4.92 -4.39 7.41
N GLY A 24 3.82 -3.85 6.87
CA GLY A 24 3.88 -2.77 5.89
C GLY A 24 4.76 -1.60 6.37
N SER A 25 5.52 -1.01 5.46
CA SER A 25 6.51 0.03 5.77
C SER A 25 5.90 1.44 5.75
N TYR A 26 4.87 1.66 6.57
CA TYR A 26 4.32 3.00 6.80
C TYR A 26 4.32 3.29 8.31
N ILE A 27 5.15 4.24 8.73
CA ILE A 27 5.20 4.77 10.10
C ILE A 27 4.31 6.00 10.13
N TYR A 28 3.27 6.07 10.96
CA TYR A 28 2.87 7.34 11.60
C TYR A 28 2.17 7.10 12.96
N THR A 29 2.62 7.92 13.92
CA THR A 29 2.34 8.00 15.37
C THR A 29 2.88 6.85 16.24
N GLU A 30 3.80 7.20 17.15
CA GLU A 30 4.32 6.36 18.24
C GLU A 30 5.16 5.13 17.86
N GLY A 31 5.69 5.05 16.64
CA GLY A 31 6.66 4.00 16.27
C GLY A 31 6.05 2.65 15.88
N ASN A 32 4.74 2.59 15.63
CA ASN A 32 4.05 1.37 15.22
C ASN A 32 4.03 1.20 13.69
N TYR A 33 4.15 -0.06 13.23
CA TYR A 33 4.07 -0.40 11.80
C TYR A 33 2.61 -0.48 11.32
N VAL A 34 2.33 0.09 10.15
CA VAL A 34 0.99 0.08 9.54
C VAL A 34 1.00 -0.66 8.20
N THR A 35 0.10 -1.64 8.09
CA THR A 35 -0.22 -2.38 6.86
C THR A 35 -1.55 -1.89 6.31
N GLN A 36 -1.66 -1.67 5.01
CA GLN A 36 -2.88 -1.19 4.38
C GLN A 36 -3.49 -2.27 3.49
N ILE A 37 -4.80 -2.49 3.64
CA ILE A 37 -5.58 -3.44 2.82
C ILE A 37 -6.87 -2.78 2.34
N ASP A 38 -7.42 -3.24 1.21
CA ASP A 38 -8.75 -2.83 0.77
C ASP A 38 -9.83 -3.70 1.43
N ALA A 39 -11.02 -3.15 1.65
CA ALA A 39 -12.14 -3.95 2.13
C ALA A 39 -12.48 -5.08 1.15
N GLY A 40 -12.67 -6.29 1.66
CA GLY A 40 -12.85 -7.53 0.90
C GLY A 40 -11.54 -8.17 0.43
N SER A 41 -10.39 -7.54 0.62
CA SER A 41 -9.08 -8.14 0.35
C SER A 41 -8.52 -8.83 1.58
N THR A 42 -7.64 -9.81 1.35
CA THR A 42 -6.95 -10.55 2.40
C THR A 42 -5.44 -10.26 2.38
N HIS A 43 -4.80 -10.36 3.54
CA HIS A 43 -3.35 -10.23 3.68
C HIS A 43 -2.86 -11.19 4.77
N THR A 44 -1.89 -12.05 4.45
CA THR A 44 -1.33 -13.01 5.42
C THR A 44 -0.06 -12.46 6.02
N PHE A 45 -0.06 -12.27 7.34
CA PHE A 45 1.14 -11.90 8.08
C PHE A 45 2.09 -13.10 8.23
N GLN A 46 3.38 -12.84 8.03
CA GLN A 46 4.47 -13.76 8.29
C GLN A 46 5.08 -13.42 9.64
N TYR A 47 5.50 -14.43 10.40
CA TYR A 47 6.13 -14.26 11.70
C TYR A 47 7.31 -15.21 11.86
N GLU A 48 8.24 -14.81 12.72
CA GLU A 48 9.38 -15.61 13.15
C GLU A 48 9.32 -15.77 14.67
N LEU A 49 9.61 -16.98 15.16
CA LEU A 49 9.78 -17.28 16.57
C LEU A 49 11.27 -17.39 16.89
N ASP A 50 11.67 -16.83 18.02
CA ASP A 50 13.01 -16.95 18.57
C ASP A 50 12.97 -17.80 19.84
N PRO A 51 13.80 -18.87 19.97
CA PRO A 51 14.81 -19.31 19.01
C PRO A 51 14.18 -19.99 17.79
N LEU A 52 14.90 -19.91 16.66
CA LEU A 52 14.52 -20.57 15.41
C LEU A 52 14.34 -22.08 15.66
N GLY A 53 13.13 -22.59 15.44
CA GLY A 53 12.77 -23.99 15.72
C GLY A 53 11.78 -24.18 16.87
N SER A 54 11.33 -23.10 17.53
CA SER A 54 10.15 -23.18 18.39
C SER A 54 8.91 -23.58 17.57
N THR A 55 8.14 -24.53 18.09
CA THR A 55 6.91 -25.06 17.47
C THR A 55 5.64 -24.55 18.15
N GLU A 56 5.75 -23.48 18.93
CA GLU A 56 4.60 -22.91 19.63
C GLU A 56 3.53 -22.41 18.66
N GLU A 57 2.28 -22.73 18.98
CA GLU A 57 1.14 -22.17 18.26
C GLU A 57 1.04 -20.68 18.53
N VAL A 58 0.68 -19.93 17.47
CA VAL A 58 0.48 -18.49 17.54
C VAL A 58 -0.99 -18.17 17.39
N LYS A 59 -1.55 -17.54 18.41
CA LYS A 59 -2.91 -17.03 18.41
C LYS A 59 -2.94 -15.62 17.84
N TRP A 60 -3.79 -15.42 16.84
CA TRP A 60 -4.02 -14.11 16.24
C TRP A 60 -5.32 -13.49 16.74
N THR A 61 -5.30 -12.20 17.02
CA THR A 61 -6.48 -11.44 17.47
C THR A 61 -6.57 -10.09 16.77
N SER A 62 -7.80 -9.64 16.50
CA SER A 62 -8.08 -8.29 15.99
C SER A 62 -8.77 -7.48 17.08
N ALA A 63 -8.30 -6.25 17.30
CA ALA A 63 -8.90 -5.32 18.26
C ALA A 63 -10.32 -4.87 17.85
N ASP A 64 -10.58 -4.78 16.54
CA ASP A 64 -11.90 -4.46 15.98
C ASP A 64 -12.22 -5.37 14.77
N PRO A 65 -12.92 -6.50 15.02
CA PRO A 65 -13.39 -7.40 13.97
C PRO A 65 -14.39 -6.78 12.99
N ALA A 66 -15.03 -5.64 13.30
CA ALA A 66 -15.91 -4.97 12.35
C ALA A 66 -15.12 -4.20 11.27
N ILE A 67 -13.85 -3.87 11.55
CA ILE A 67 -12.92 -3.25 10.60
C ILE A 67 -12.15 -4.31 9.83
N ALA A 68 -11.49 -5.25 10.52
CA ALA A 68 -10.81 -6.39 9.90
C ALA A 68 -10.81 -7.61 10.82
N THR A 69 -11.01 -8.80 10.26
CA THR A 69 -10.87 -10.08 10.97
C THR A 69 -9.52 -10.71 10.68
N VAL A 70 -9.03 -11.57 11.57
CA VAL A 70 -7.83 -12.38 11.36
C VAL A 70 -8.15 -13.84 11.68
N ASP A 71 -7.62 -14.78 10.89
CA ASP A 71 -7.77 -16.21 11.13
C ASP A 71 -6.57 -16.81 11.90
N GLY A 72 -6.63 -18.12 12.19
CA GLY A 72 -5.58 -18.82 12.93
C GLY A 72 -4.22 -18.89 12.22
N ASN A 73 -4.18 -18.63 10.91
CA ASN A 73 -2.95 -18.63 10.12
C ASN A 73 -2.33 -17.22 10.00
N GLY A 74 -2.93 -16.21 10.63
CA GLY A 74 -2.50 -14.82 10.49
C GLY A 74 -2.99 -14.16 9.20
N THR A 75 -3.99 -14.73 8.51
CA THR A 75 -4.63 -14.09 7.36
C THR A 75 -5.70 -13.10 7.82
N VAL A 76 -5.44 -11.82 7.54
CA VAL A 76 -6.33 -10.71 7.84
C VAL A 76 -7.24 -10.42 6.65
N THR A 77 -8.55 -10.29 6.89
CA THR A 77 -9.55 -9.88 5.91
C THR A 77 -10.10 -8.51 6.27
N GLY A 78 -9.99 -7.54 5.35
CA GLY A 78 -10.59 -6.22 5.55
C GLY A 78 -12.11 -6.28 5.37
N ILE A 79 -12.88 -5.76 6.31
CA ILE A 79 -14.35 -5.75 6.26
C ILE A 79 -14.87 -4.35 5.95
N LYS A 80 -14.42 -3.36 6.72
CA LYS A 80 -14.89 -1.98 6.64
C LYS A 80 -13.73 -1.01 6.75
N ALA A 81 -13.86 0.13 6.08
CA ALA A 81 -12.88 1.19 6.18
C ALA A 81 -12.66 1.64 7.63
N GLY A 82 -11.40 1.72 8.05
CA GLY A 82 -11.01 2.03 9.41
C GLY A 82 -9.59 1.51 9.70
N THR A 83 -9.11 1.70 10.92
CA THR A 83 -7.82 1.16 11.36
C THR A 83 -8.06 0.29 12.59
N THR A 84 -7.49 -0.91 12.60
CA THR A 84 -7.54 -1.86 13.73
C THR A 84 -6.15 -2.41 14.02
N CYS A 85 -5.90 -2.84 15.25
CA CYS A 85 -4.64 -3.49 15.64
C CYS A 85 -4.81 -5.00 15.58
N ILE A 86 -3.83 -5.68 14.98
CA ILE A 86 -3.73 -7.13 14.92
C ILE A 86 -2.58 -7.56 15.81
N THR A 87 -2.82 -8.51 16.71
CA THR A 87 -1.85 -9.01 17.68
C THR A 87 -1.65 -10.50 17.48
N ALA A 88 -0.38 -10.91 17.39
CA ALA A 88 0.07 -12.29 17.44
C ALA A 88 0.58 -12.59 18.85
N GLU A 89 0.11 -13.68 19.47
CA GLU A 89 0.46 -14.10 20.82
C GLU A 89 0.84 -15.59 20.83
N THR A 90 2.02 -15.92 21.36
CA THR A 90 2.43 -17.33 21.56
C THR A 90 1.74 -17.93 22.78
N GLN A 91 1.74 -19.26 22.90
CA GLN A 91 1.20 -19.96 24.08
C GLN A 91 1.91 -19.53 25.38
N THR A 92 3.20 -19.17 25.29
CA THR A 92 4.00 -18.65 26.41
C THR A 92 3.75 -17.18 26.74
N GLY A 93 2.90 -16.49 25.97
CA GLY A 93 2.48 -15.11 26.23
C GLY A 93 3.33 -14.04 25.54
N GLN A 94 4.24 -14.43 24.64
CA GLN A 94 5.04 -13.47 23.86
C GLN A 94 4.17 -12.83 22.78
N LYS A 95 4.29 -11.51 22.60
CA LYS A 95 3.40 -10.72 21.75
C LYS A 95 4.15 -9.88 20.74
N ASP A 96 3.57 -9.79 19.55
CA ASP A 96 3.90 -8.75 18.59
C ASP A 96 2.63 -8.23 17.92
N SER A 97 2.64 -6.96 17.52
CA SER A 97 1.45 -6.30 16.97
C SER A 97 1.76 -5.48 15.73
N VAL A 98 0.72 -5.29 14.91
CA VAL A 98 0.74 -4.51 13.68
C VAL A 98 -0.61 -3.83 13.48
N TYR A 99 -0.59 -2.57 13.05
CA TYR A 99 -1.82 -1.86 12.71
C TYR A 99 -2.23 -2.16 11.27
N VAL A 100 -3.50 -2.40 11.05
CA VAL A 100 -4.10 -2.63 9.74
C VAL A 100 -5.08 -1.50 9.44
N THR A 101 -4.80 -0.73 8.39
CA THR A 101 -5.70 0.29 7.86
C THR A 101 -6.45 -0.26 6.66
N VAL A 102 -7.76 -0.44 6.81
CA VAL A 102 -8.67 -0.86 5.75
C VAL A 102 -9.16 0.36 4.98
N LYS A 103 -8.95 0.37 3.67
CA LYS A 103 -9.54 1.35 2.76
C LYS A 103 -10.93 0.89 2.33
N ALA A 104 -11.84 1.85 2.18
CA ALA A 104 -13.17 1.55 1.66
C ALA A 104 -13.05 0.96 0.25
N ALA A 105 -13.50 -0.28 0.07
CA ALA A 105 -13.73 -0.81 -1.26
C ALA A 105 -14.68 0.12 -1.99
N ALA A 106 -14.29 0.60 -3.18
CA ALA A 106 -15.21 1.29 -4.05
C ALA A 106 -16.36 0.33 -4.36
N LYS A 107 -17.54 0.55 -3.77
CA LYS A 107 -18.75 -0.26 -3.95
C LYS A 107 -18.88 -0.67 -5.44
N LYS A 108 -18.83 -1.97 -5.72
CA LYS A 108 -19.23 -2.52 -7.02
C LYS A 108 -20.74 -2.36 -7.12
N SER A 109 -21.21 -1.24 -7.68
CA SER A 109 -22.56 -1.16 -8.21
C SER A 109 -22.64 -2.07 -9.43
N SER A 110 -23.44 -3.13 -9.32
CA SER A 110 -23.89 -3.99 -10.42
C SER A 110 -24.35 -3.14 -11.61
N GLN A 111 -23.83 -3.39 -12.82
CA GLN A 111 -24.47 -2.94 -14.06
C GLN A 111 -24.27 -3.93 -15.22
N THR A 112 -25.42 -4.38 -15.70
CA THR A 112 -25.84 -5.07 -16.92
C THR A 112 -25.16 -4.59 -18.22
N ALA A 113 -25.13 -5.51 -19.21
CA ALA A 113 -24.48 -5.46 -20.52
C ALA A 113 -24.75 -4.23 -21.41
N ASN A 114 -23.69 -3.71 -22.07
CA ASN A 114 -23.48 -3.74 -23.54
C ASN A 114 -22.32 -2.80 -23.99
N GLY A 115 -21.38 -3.37 -24.75
CA GLY A 115 -20.46 -2.72 -25.69
C GLY A 115 -19.62 -1.49 -25.26
N LYS A 116 -18.41 -1.71 -24.72
CA LYS A 116 -17.15 -0.95 -24.95
C LYS A 116 -16.18 -1.03 -23.77
N ALA A 117 -14.97 -1.51 -24.07
CA ALA A 117 -13.72 -1.49 -23.30
C ALA A 117 -13.77 -2.07 -21.88
N ASN A 118 -12.92 -3.07 -21.63
CA ASN A 118 -12.67 -3.67 -20.33
C ASN A 118 -12.32 -2.58 -19.28
N LYS A 119 -13.25 -2.22 -18.38
CA LYS A 119 -13.18 -1.05 -17.47
C LYS A 119 -12.35 -1.29 -16.19
N ASN A 120 -11.29 -2.10 -16.26
CA ASN A 120 -10.36 -2.31 -15.13
C ASN A 120 -9.10 -1.43 -15.22
N VAL A 121 -9.15 -0.34 -15.99
CA VAL A 121 -8.03 0.56 -16.23
C VAL A 121 -8.29 1.91 -15.55
N LEU A 122 -7.33 2.39 -14.77
CA LEU A 122 -7.33 3.74 -14.18
C LEU A 122 -7.67 4.79 -15.24
N GLY A 123 -8.61 5.67 -14.91
CA GLY A 123 -8.97 6.79 -15.77
C GLY A 123 -7.74 7.62 -16.12
N LYS A 124 -7.67 8.10 -17.36
CA LYS A 124 -6.56 8.95 -17.80
C LYS A 124 -6.55 10.25 -16.99
N ALA A 125 -5.45 10.55 -16.31
CA ALA A 125 -5.32 11.78 -15.53
C ALA A 125 -5.45 13.03 -16.40
N LYS A 126 -6.14 14.06 -15.90
CA LYS A 126 -6.36 15.34 -16.61
C LYS A 126 -5.76 16.50 -15.81
N ILE A 127 -4.69 17.10 -16.34
CA ILE A 127 -4.10 18.32 -15.77
C ILE A 127 -5.10 19.48 -15.94
N LYS A 128 -5.50 20.09 -14.82
CA LYS A 128 -6.44 21.22 -14.76
C LYS A 128 -5.75 22.56 -14.94
N SER A 129 -4.60 22.76 -14.28
CA SER A 129 -3.90 24.05 -14.33
C SER A 129 -2.41 23.91 -14.06
N ILE A 130 -1.61 24.82 -14.64
CA ILE A 130 -0.19 24.98 -14.32
C ILE A 130 0.10 26.46 -14.04
N LYS A 131 0.43 26.77 -12.79
CA LYS A 131 0.83 28.11 -12.34
C LYS A 131 2.34 28.21 -12.32
N ALA A 132 2.89 29.26 -12.92
CA ALA A 132 4.31 29.55 -12.90
C ALA A 132 4.62 30.66 -11.91
N SER A 133 5.67 30.45 -11.11
CA SER A 133 6.27 31.45 -10.22
C SER A 133 7.79 31.46 -10.42
N ARG A 134 8.49 32.31 -9.66
CA ARG A 134 9.95 32.40 -9.70
C ARG A 134 10.54 31.03 -9.39
N LYS A 135 11.22 30.43 -10.37
CA LYS A 135 11.83 29.10 -10.24
C LYS A 135 10.86 27.96 -9.83
N LYS A 136 9.54 28.11 -10.00
CA LYS A 136 8.56 27.12 -9.55
C LYS A 136 7.41 26.90 -10.54
N LEU A 137 6.93 25.67 -10.63
CA LEU A 137 5.68 25.30 -11.32
C LEU A 137 4.76 24.55 -10.36
N THR A 138 3.55 25.07 -10.14
CA THR A 138 2.50 24.36 -9.41
C THR A 138 1.50 23.78 -10.40
N VAL A 139 1.37 22.47 -10.40
CA VAL A 139 0.49 21.70 -11.28
C VAL A 139 -0.67 21.18 -10.45
N LYS A 140 -1.90 21.32 -10.96
CA LYS A 140 -3.11 20.71 -10.37
C LYS A 140 -3.78 19.82 -11.41
N TRP A 141 -4.32 18.68 -10.98
CA TRP A 141 -5.05 17.74 -11.84
C TRP A 141 -6.38 17.32 -11.23
N ALA A 142 -7.24 16.73 -12.05
CA ALA A 142 -8.51 16.17 -11.60
C ALA A 142 -8.27 14.85 -10.87
N LYS A 143 -9.04 14.61 -9.80
CA LYS A 143 -9.02 13.34 -9.08
C LYS A 143 -9.52 12.23 -10.02
N VAL A 144 -8.72 11.18 -10.16
CA VAL A 144 -9.07 9.94 -10.87
C VAL A 144 -9.65 8.97 -9.85
N LYS A 145 -10.81 8.38 -10.17
CA LYS A 145 -11.44 7.36 -9.32
C LYS A 145 -10.53 6.13 -9.24
N LYS A 146 -10.44 5.50 -8.06
CA LYS A 146 -9.58 4.34 -7.77
C LYS A 146 -8.06 4.60 -7.83
N ALA A 147 -7.62 5.86 -7.93
CA ALA A 147 -6.21 6.20 -7.83
C ALA A 147 -5.83 6.38 -6.36
N ASP A 148 -4.80 5.65 -5.91
CA ASP A 148 -4.20 5.79 -4.59
C ASP A 148 -3.28 7.02 -4.55
N TYR A 149 -2.47 7.17 -5.59
CA TYR A 149 -1.57 8.31 -5.77
C TYR A 149 -1.36 8.63 -7.25
N TYR A 150 -0.54 9.63 -7.51
CA TYR A 150 -0.20 10.07 -8.85
C TYR A 150 1.30 10.10 -9.02
N GLU A 151 1.76 9.60 -10.16
CA GLU A 151 3.11 9.84 -10.61
C GLU A 151 3.12 11.08 -11.51
N VAL A 152 3.92 12.07 -11.14
CA VAL A 152 4.07 13.33 -11.85
C VAL A 152 5.50 13.42 -12.37
N GLN A 153 5.64 13.64 -13.66
CA GLN A 153 6.96 13.83 -14.27
C GLN A 153 7.08 15.24 -14.80
N PHE A 154 8.22 15.87 -14.52
CA PHE A 154 8.69 17.10 -15.15
C PHE A 154 9.89 16.76 -16.02
N ALA A 155 10.02 17.39 -17.18
CA ALA A 155 11.18 17.22 -18.04
C ALA A 155 11.53 18.50 -18.78
N THR A 156 12.78 18.62 -19.22
CA THR A 156 13.20 19.72 -20.10
C THR A 156 12.85 19.48 -21.57
N ASN A 157 12.42 18.27 -21.94
CA ASN A 157 11.94 17.90 -23.27
C ASN A 157 10.63 17.13 -23.23
N ARG A 158 9.88 17.18 -24.34
CA ARG A 158 8.52 16.61 -24.45
C ARG A 158 8.48 15.08 -24.33
N SER A 159 9.55 14.39 -24.71
CA SER A 159 9.66 12.93 -24.62
C SER A 159 10.07 12.41 -23.25
N PHE A 160 10.37 13.30 -22.29
CA PHE A 160 10.81 12.92 -20.93
C PHE A 160 12.11 12.11 -20.92
N THR A 161 13.05 12.43 -21.80
CA THR A 161 14.39 11.80 -21.85
C THR A 161 15.52 12.71 -21.35
N LYS A 162 15.26 14.00 -21.11
CA LYS A 162 16.27 14.99 -20.66
C LYS A 162 15.76 15.82 -19.48
N GLY A 163 16.59 15.92 -18.43
CA GLY A 163 16.28 16.69 -17.22
C GLY A 163 14.93 16.29 -16.62
N LYS A 164 14.73 14.97 -16.45
CA LYS A 164 13.49 14.35 -15.99
C LYS A 164 13.51 14.22 -14.47
N ASP A 165 12.51 14.78 -13.82
CA ASP A 165 12.22 14.59 -12.40
C ASP A 165 10.88 13.86 -12.28
N SER A 166 10.80 12.85 -11.42
CA SER A 166 9.59 12.05 -11.18
C SER A 166 9.23 12.14 -9.70
N TYR A 167 7.94 12.28 -9.41
CA TYR A 167 7.41 12.44 -8.07
C TYR A 167 6.17 11.58 -7.89
N GLU A 168 5.98 11.08 -6.68
CA GLU A 168 4.76 10.44 -6.23
C GLU A 168 4.01 11.42 -5.34
N GLU A 169 2.74 11.67 -5.65
CA GLU A 169 1.92 12.65 -4.97
C GLU A 169 0.54 12.05 -4.66
N TRP A 170 0.21 12.00 -3.38
CA TRP A 170 -1.07 11.49 -2.88
C TRP A 170 -2.20 12.53 -3.07
N GLY A 171 -1.82 13.81 -3.16
CA GLY A 171 -2.72 14.91 -3.47
C GLY A 171 -3.06 15.05 -4.95
N THR A 172 -3.81 16.12 -5.26
CA THR A 172 -4.12 16.52 -6.66
C THR A 172 -3.36 17.76 -7.11
N LYS A 173 -2.25 18.04 -6.44
CA LYS A 173 -1.42 19.23 -6.61
C LYS A 173 0.02 18.92 -6.25
N LEU A 174 0.96 19.33 -7.10
CA LEU A 174 2.39 19.26 -6.81
C LEU A 174 3.07 20.58 -7.21
N THR A 175 4.07 21.01 -6.42
CA THR A 175 4.91 22.17 -6.74
C THR A 175 6.34 21.74 -7.02
N PHE A 176 6.74 21.86 -8.28
CA PHE A 176 8.08 21.58 -8.77
C PHE A 176 8.97 22.82 -8.65
N LYS A 177 10.19 22.65 -8.15
CA LYS A 177 11.25 23.67 -8.13
C LYS A 177 12.16 23.47 -9.34
N GLY A 178 12.24 24.46 -10.20
CA GLY A 178 13.05 24.42 -11.42
C GLY A 178 13.95 25.64 -11.58
N LYS A 179 14.60 25.76 -12.74
CA LYS A 179 15.43 26.91 -13.09
C LYS A 179 14.56 28.10 -13.50
N ARG A 180 15.07 29.32 -13.33
CA ARG A 180 14.39 30.58 -13.70
C ARG A 180 14.26 30.67 -15.22
N LYS A 181 13.14 31.19 -15.74
CA LYS A 181 12.88 31.37 -17.17
C LYS A 181 13.11 30.09 -18.02
N LYS A 182 12.96 28.89 -17.43
CA LYS A 182 13.15 27.61 -18.12
C LYS A 182 11.80 26.96 -18.44
N THR A 183 11.69 26.38 -19.63
CA THR A 183 10.51 25.63 -20.06
C THR A 183 10.59 24.18 -19.58
N TYR A 184 9.52 23.73 -18.95
CA TYR A 184 9.34 22.34 -18.54
C TYR A 184 8.08 21.74 -19.17
N PHE A 185 8.15 20.46 -19.46
CA PHE A 185 7.06 19.60 -19.87
C PHE A 185 6.61 18.79 -18.67
N VAL A 186 5.29 18.66 -18.47
CA VAL A 186 4.71 17.89 -17.38
C VAL A 186 3.68 16.91 -17.90
N ARG A 187 3.69 15.72 -17.31
CA ARG A 187 2.63 14.71 -17.44
C ARG A 187 2.34 14.09 -16.08
N VAL A 188 1.11 13.64 -15.91
CA VAL A 188 0.62 12.99 -14.69
C VAL A 188 0.00 11.67 -15.08
N ARG A 189 0.22 10.59 -14.34
CA ARG A 189 -0.59 9.37 -14.44
C ARG A 189 -1.15 9.02 -13.07
N ALA A 190 -2.34 8.44 -13.07
CA ALA A 190 -2.89 7.84 -11.87
C ALA A 190 -2.23 6.49 -11.64
N VAL A 191 -1.97 6.18 -10.38
CA VAL A 191 -1.46 4.88 -9.95
C VAL A 191 -2.41 4.34 -8.89
N SER A 192 -2.73 3.06 -9.00
CA SER A 192 -3.40 2.29 -7.95
C SER A 192 -2.44 1.22 -7.50
N GLU A 193 -2.31 1.09 -6.21
CA GLU A 193 -1.39 0.16 -5.60
C GLU A 193 -2.18 -0.71 -4.64
N SER A 194 -2.26 -1.98 -5.02
CA SER A 194 -2.70 -3.08 -4.16
C SER A 194 -1.46 -3.79 -3.64
N TYR A 195 -1.61 -4.55 -2.55
CA TYR A 195 -0.54 -5.30 -1.90
C TYR A 195 0.24 -6.20 -2.87
N ASP A 196 -0.46 -6.83 -3.80
CA ASP A 196 0.07 -7.77 -4.78
C ASP A 196 0.47 -7.11 -6.11
N LYS A 197 0.07 -5.86 -6.35
CA LYS A 197 0.16 -5.25 -7.68
C LYS A 197 0.06 -3.74 -7.71
N THR A 198 1.04 -3.11 -8.36
CA THR A 198 0.97 -1.71 -8.79
C THR A 198 0.39 -1.61 -10.21
N VAL A 199 -0.81 -1.04 -10.34
CA VAL A 199 -1.44 -0.74 -11.64
C VAL A 199 -1.18 0.72 -12.01
N ARG A 200 -0.45 0.92 -13.12
CA ARG A 200 -0.15 2.27 -13.63
C ARG A 200 -1.09 2.65 -14.76
N GLY A 201 -1.79 3.77 -14.60
CA GLY A 201 -2.69 4.32 -15.61
C GLY A 201 -1.95 4.96 -16.79
N LYS A 202 -2.70 5.30 -17.84
CA LYS A 202 -2.18 6.03 -18.99
C LYS A 202 -1.74 7.45 -18.59
N TRP A 203 -0.62 7.91 -19.15
CA TRP A 203 -0.15 9.29 -19.00
C TRP A 203 -1.20 10.31 -19.48
N SER A 204 -1.31 11.43 -18.76
CA SER A 204 -2.06 12.60 -19.20
C SER A 204 -1.52 13.14 -20.53
N ALA A 205 -2.29 14.02 -21.16
CA ALA A 205 -1.71 14.87 -22.20
C ALA A 205 -0.52 15.66 -21.62
N VAL A 206 0.59 15.68 -22.36
CA VAL A 206 1.78 16.45 -21.99
C VAL A 206 1.48 17.94 -22.11
N LYS A 207 1.67 18.67 -21.03
CA LYS A 207 1.54 20.14 -20.99
C LYS A 207 2.91 20.78 -20.83
N LYS A 208 3.10 21.98 -21.36
CA LYS A 208 4.36 22.75 -21.24
C LYS A 208 4.11 24.06 -20.51
N LYS A 209 5.05 24.50 -19.66
CA LYS A 209 5.02 25.82 -19.04
C LYS A 209 6.43 26.32 -18.74
N LYS A 210 6.65 27.62 -18.92
CA LYS A 210 7.88 28.32 -18.57
C LYS A 210 7.77 28.88 -17.15
N THR A 211 8.80 28.70 -16.33
CA THR A 211 8.91 29.37 -15.02
C THR A 211 9.08 30.88 -15.18
N LYS A 212 8.68 31.65 -14.17
CA LYS A 212 8.98 33.09 -14.12
C LYS A 212 10.42 33.32 -13.65
#